data_AF-A0A6B2GAW8-F1
#
_entry.id   AF-A0A6B2GAW8-F1
#
_cell.length_a   1.000
_cell.length_b   1.000
_cell.length_c   1.000
_cell.angle_alpha   90.00
_cell.angle_beta   90.00
_cell.angle_gamma   90.00
#
_symmetry.space_group_name_H-M   'P 1'
#
loop_
_entity.id
_entity.type
_entity.pdbx_description
1 polymer ?
#
loop_
_entity_poly.entity_id
_entity_poly.type
_entity_poly.pdbx_seq_one_letter_code
_entity_poly.pdbx_strand_id
1 'polypeptide(L)'
;DHQYECVLCQLMFHTYNDLRKHNASDHPILHTCEICNETFSKYLPFKNHKNKHRKKLPEFECMAIGCNKTFTTRHNMWVHHRSRHEEIRPYICSNDNCDKKFSHKISLQKHVKTKHACNVT
;
A
#
# COMPACT_ATOMS: atom_id res chain seq x y z
N ASP A 1 5.90 -6.28 -49.91
CA ASP A 1 6.58 -6.75 -48.69
C ASP A 1 5.64 -6.60 -47.49
N HIS A 2 5.19 -7.70 -46.89
CA HIS A 2 4.55 -7.70 -45.56
C HIS A 2 5.57 -8.30 -44.61
N GLN A 3 6.01 -7.56 -43.60
CA GLN A 3 7.17 -7.96 -42.77
C GLN A 3 6.80 -8.38 -41.35
N TYR A 4 5.57 -8.12 -40.90
CA TYR A 4 5.17 -8.32 -39.52
C TYR A 4 4.00 -9.30 -39.43
N GLU A 5 4.26 -10.48 -38.88
CA GLU A 5 3.27 -11.54 -38.69
C GLU A 5 2.69 -11.50 -37.28
N CYS A 6 1.36 -11.65 -37.16
CA CYS A 6 0.72 -11.93 -35.88
C CYS A 6 0.89 -13.41 -35.51
N VAL A 7 1.64 -13.71 -34.46
CA VAL A 7 1.87 -15.10 -34.02
C VAL A 7 0.62 -15.81 -33.49
N LEU A 8 -0.45 -15.08 -33.20
CA LEU A 8 -1.69 -15.63 -32.63
C LEU A 8 -2.68 -16.06 -33.71
N CYS A 9 -2.67 -15.42 -34.89
CA CYS A 9 -3.61 -15.70 -35.99
C CYS A 9 -2.98 -15.73 -37.38
N GLN A 10 -1.65 -15.59 -37.48
CA GLN A 10 -0.83 -15.65 -38.69
C GLN A 10 -1.15 -14.59 -39.75
N LEU A 11 -1.88 -13.53 -39.38
CA LEU A 11 -2.15 -12.40 -40.27
C LEU A 11 -0.88 -11.55 -40.48
N MET A 12 -0.71 -11.09 -41.72
CA MET A 12 0.45 -10.33 -42.17
C MET A 12 0.14 -8.83 -42.25
N PHE A 13 1.06 -8.02 -41.74
CA PHE A 13 0.94 -6.56 -41.72
C PHE A 13 2.14 -5.91 -42.40
N HIS A 14 1.89 -4.79 -43.07
CA HIS A 14 2.94 -4.00 -43.72
C HIS A 14 3.81 -3.24 -42.72
N THR A 15 3.25 -2.84 -41.57
CA THR A 15 3.99 -2.10 -40.53
C THR A 15 3.81 -2.74 -39.16
N TYR A 16 4.82 -2.56 -38.30
CA TYR A 16 4.75 -2.98 -36.90
C TYR A 16 3.61 -2.30 -36.13
N ASN A 17 3.26 -1.05 -36.47
CA ASN A 17 2.20 -0.32 -35.78
C ASN A 17 0.81 -0.89 -36.09
N ASP A 18 0.59 -1.39 -37.30
CA ASP A 18 -0.66 -2.05 -37.68
C ASP A 18 -0.81 -3.39 -36.96
N LEU A 19 0.27 -4.19 -36.90
CA LEU A 19 0.31 -5.40 -36.07
C LEU A 19 0.02 -5.08 -34.59
N ARG A 20 0.62 -4.00 -34.05
CA ARG A 20 0.39 -3.60 -32.65
C ARG A 20 -1.07 -3.21 -32.40
N LYS A 21 -1.71 -2.49 -33.31
CA LYS A 21 -3.14 -2.13 -33.21
C LYS A 21 -4.02 -3.36 -33.25
N HIS A 22 -3.76 -4.26 -34.21
CA HIS A 22 -4.44 -5.55 -34.31
C HIS A 22 -4.31 -6.37 -33.02
N ASN A 23 -3.10 -6.51 -32.47
CA ASN A 23 -2.92 -7.24 -31.21
C ASN A 23 -3.70 -6.59 -30.06
N ALA A 24 -3.79 -5.26 -30.03
CA ALA A 24 -4.57 -4.56 -29.00
C ALA A 24 -6.09 -4.74 -29.15
N SER A 25 -6.61 -4.89 -30.37
CA SER A 25 -8.05 -5.05 -30.66
C SER A 25 -8.52 -6.50 -30.63
N ASP A 26 -7.83 -7.37 -31.36
CA ASP A 26 -8.26 -8.74 -31.64
C ASP A 26 -7.67 -9.75 -30.65
N HIS A 27 -6.57 -9.38 -30.00
CA HIS A 27 -5.87 -10.21 -29.02
C HIS A 27 -5.59 -9.47 -27.70
N PRO A 28 -6.62 -8.83 -27.10
CA PRO A 28 -6.41 -8.06 -25.89
C PRO A 28 -5.87 -8.95 -24.77
N ILE A 29 -4.82 -8.48 -24.10
CA ILE A 29 -4.32 -9.15 -22.90
C ILE A 29 -5.37 -9.01 -21.82
N LEU A 30 -6.04 -10.13 -21.52
CA LEU A 30 -6.98 -10.23 -20.41
C LEU A 30 -6.23 -10.61 -19.13
N HIS A 31 -6.76 -10.17 -18.01
CA HIS A 31 -6.25 -10.52 -16.69
C HIS A 31 -7.22 -11.46 -16.00
N THR A 32 -6.88 -12.74 -15.96
CA THR A 32 -7.70 -13.78 -15.31
C THR A 32 -7.23 -14.01 -13.89
N CYS A 33 -8.17 -14.06 -12.95
CA CYS A 33 -7.87 -14.43 -11.57
C CYS A 33 -7.67 -15.94 -11.44
N GLU A 34 -6.48 -16.39 -11.05
CA GLU A 34 -6.17 -17.80 -10.81
C GLU A 34 -6.94 -18.44 -9.64
N ILE A 35 -7.60 -17.61 -8.81
CA ILE A 35 -8.31 -18.08 -7.60
C ILE A 35 -9.79 -18.35 -7.89
N CYS A 36 -10.44 -17.54 -8.74
CA CYS A 36 -11.87 -17.66 -9.02
C CYS A 36 -12.23 -17.57 -10.51
N ASN A 37 -11.22 -17.54 -11.40
CA ASN A 37 -11.35 -17.48 -12.86
C ASN A 37 -12.11 -16.27 -13.41
N GLU A 38 -12.34 -15.23 -12.60
CA GLU A 38 -12.94 -13.98 -13.06
C GLU A 38 -11.95 -13.24 -13.98
N THR A 39 -12.43 -12.77 -15.13
CA THR A 39 -11.60 -12.18 -16.19
C THR A 39 -11.86 -10.68 -16.30
N PHE A 40 -10.78 -9.91 -16.43
CA PHE A 40 -10.82 -8.45 -16.53
C PHE A 40 -10.09 -7.96 -17.77
N SER A 41 -10.66 -6.97 -18.46
CA SER A 41 -10.04 -6.32 -19.62
C SER A 41 -9.00 -5.25 -19.26
N LYS A 42 -8.89 -4.88 -17.97
CA LYS A 42 -7.95 -3.86 -17.49
C LYS A 42 -7.22 -4.32 -16.23
N TYR A 43 -5.95 -3.94 -16.12
CA TYR A 43 -5.09 -4.30 -14.99
C TYR A 43 -5.55 -3.73 -13.65
N LEU A 44 -6.04 -2.48 -13.60
CA LEU A 44 -6.42 -1.84 -12.32
C LEU A 44 -7.61 -2.54 -11.62
N PRO A 45 -8.74 -2.82 -12.31
CA PRO A 45 -9.81 -3.65 -11.75
C PRO A 45 -9.34 -5.03 -11.30
N PHE A 46 -8.54 -5.71 -12.12
CA PHE A 46 -7.95 -7.01 -11.77
C PHE A 46 -7.09 -6.95 -10.51
N LYS A 47 -6.21 -5.96 -10.40
CA LYS A 47 -5.35 -5.76 -9.22
C LYS A 47 -6.18 -5.56 -7.95
N ASN A 48 -7.23 -4.74 -8.04
CA ASN A 48 -8.14 -4.50 -6.92
C ASN A 48 -8.94 -5.75 -6.55
N HIS A 49 -9.42 -6.50 -7.54
CA HIS A 49 -10.06 -7.80 -7.34
C HIS A 49 -9.10 -8.80 -6.65
N LYS A 50 -7.87 -8.95 -7.15
CA LYS A 50 -6.84 -9.85 -6.58
C LYS A 50 -6.53 -9.52 -5.11
N ASN A 51 -6.60 -8.23 -4.74
CA ASN A 51 -6.42 -7.82 -3.34
C ASN A 51 -7.56 -8.29 -2.42
N LYS A 52 -8.77 -8.57 -2.95
CA LYS A 52 -9.87 -9.14 -2.14
C LYS A 52 -9.58 -10.59 -1.75
N HIS A 53 -8.86 -11.33 -2.59
CA HIS A 53 -8.43 -12.70 -2.31
C HIS A 53 -7.21 -12.80 -1.41
N ARG A 54 -6.49 -11.70 -1.17
CA ARG A 54 -5.41 -11.70 -0.17
C ARG A 54 -6.07 -11.99 1.17
N LYS A 55 -5.85 -13.22 1.69
CA LYS A 55 -6.14 -13.54 3.09
C LYS A 55 -5.56 -12.41 3.95
N LYS A 56 -6.34 -11.92 4.92
CA LYS A 56 -5.82 -10.99 5.94
C LYS A 56 -4.47 -11.56 6.39
N LEU A 57 -3.41 -10.76 6.29
CA LEU A 57 -2.14 -11.09 6.93
C LEU A 57 -2.45 -11.50 8.38
N PRO A 58 -1.72 -12.47 8.95
CA PRO A 58 -1.90 -12.82 10.35
C PRO A 58 -1.88 -11.52 11.16
N GLU A 59 -2.93 -11.34 11.94
CA GLU A 59 -3.08 -10.18 12.79
C GLU A 59 -1.90 -10.13 13.76
N PHE A 60 -1.24 -8.98 13.89
CA PHE A 60 -0.17 -8.82 14.86
C PHE A 60 -0.81 -8.59 16.23
N GLU A 61 -0.81 -9.62 17.07
CA GLU A 61 -1.30 -9.55 18.44
C GLU A 61 -0.33 -8.81 19.35
N CYS A 62 -0.87 -8.06 20.30
CA CYS A 62 -0.08 -7.45 21.35
C CYS A 62 0.59 -8.53 22.21
N MET A 63 1.87 -8.36 22.52
CA MET A 63 2.65 -9.32 23.33
C MET A 63 2.35 -9.24 24.84
N ALA A 64 1.51 -8.30 25.29
CA ALA A 64 1.20 -8.13 26.71
C ALA A 64 0.13 -9.13 27.17
N ILE A 65 0.40 -9.82 28.28
CA ILE A 65 -0.54 -10.77 28.89
C ILE A 65 -1.85 -10.05 29.24
N GLY A 66 -2.98 -10.60 28.81
CA GLY A 66 -4.32 -10.01 29.00
C GLY A 66 -4.72 -8.94 27.98
N CYS A 67 -3.88 -8.65 26.96
CA CYS A 67 -4.18 -7.69 25.91
C CYS A 67 -4.56 -8.36 24.59
N ASN A 68 -5.86 -8.38 24.26
CA ASN A 68 -6.37 -9.00 23.02
C ASN A 68 -6.41 -8.04 21.82
N LYS A 69 -5.52 -7.03 21.77
CA LYS A 69 -5.49 -6.06 20.67
C LYS A 69 -4.71 -6.60 19.48
N THR A 70 -5.32 -6.55 18.30
CA THR A 70 -4.72 -6.93 17.03
C THR A 70 -4.44 -5.74 16.12
N PHE A 71 -3.43 -5.88 15.25
CA PHE A 71 -3.03 -4.83 14.32
C PHE A 71 -2.73 -5.40 12.93
N THR A 72 -2.96 -4.59 11.90
CA THR A 72 -2.67 -4.93 10.51
C THR A 72 -1.18 -4.83 10.16
N THR A 73 -0.37 -4.21 11.02
CA THR A 73 1.07 -4.07 10.83
C THR A 73 1.83 -4.29 12.14
N ARG A 74 3.03 -4.88 12.03
CA ARG A 74 3.94 -5.07 13.17
C ARG A 74 4.32 -3.75 13.84
N HIS A 75 4.52 -2.69 13.05
CA HIS A 75 4.84 -1.37 13.58
C HIS A 75 3.74 -0.84 14.51
N ASN A 76 2.48 -0.92 14.09
CA ASN A 76 1.37 -0.43 14.90
C ASN A 76 1.19 -1.23 16.19
N MET A 77 1.36 -2.56 16.12
CA MET A 77 1.38 -3.41 17.32
C MET A 77 2.48 -3.00 18.30
N TRP A 78 3.70 -2.83 17.80
CA TRP A 78 4.84 -2.47 18.64
C TRP A 78 4.68 -1.08 19.26
N VAL A 79 4.18 -0.09 18.51
CA VAL A 79 3.91 1.24 19.07
C VAL A 79 2.80 1.20 20.12
N HIS A 80 1.75 0.40 19.92
CA HIS A 80 0.74 0.15 20.94
C HIS A 80 1.38 -0.45 22.19
N HIS A 81 2.15 -1.53 22.02
CA HIS A 81 2.76 -2.26 23.13
C HIS A 81 3.62 -1.35 23.99
N ARG A 82 4.61 -0.69 23.37
CA ARG A 82 5.52 0.20 24.09
C ARG A 82 4.82 1.38 24.77
N SER A 83 3.75 1.90 24.16
CA SER A 83 3.10 3.12 24.68
C SER A 83 2.03 2.86 25.73
N ARG A 84 1.42 1.68 25.73
CA ARG A 84 0.30 1.34 26.63
C ARG A 84 0.69 0.38 27.76
N HIS A 85 1.72 -0.42 27.56
CA HIS A 85 2.15 -1.42 28.53
C HIS A 85 3.52 -1.11 29.13
N GLU A 86 4.43 -0.51 28.35
CA GLU A 86 5.77 -0.13 28.84
C GLU A 86 5.91 1.37 29.14
N GLU A 87 4.87 2.18 28.85
CA GLU A 87 4.85 3.64 28.97
C GLU A 87 6.00 4.39 28.27
N ILE A 88 6.65 3.75 27.29
CA ILE A 88 7.79 4.30 26.54
C ILE A 88 7.29 5.37 25.57
N ARG A 89 7.80 6.59 25.75
CA ARG A 89 7.51 7.78 24.93
C ARG A 89 8.80 8.41 24.42
N PRO A 90 9.37 7.89 23.32
CA PRO A 90 10.73 8.25 22.90
C PRO A 90 10.81 9.62 22.20
N TYR A 91 9.66 10.20 21.83
CA TYR A 91 9.63 11.48 21.14
C TYR A 91 9.43 12.59 22.16
N ILE A 92 10.51 13.28 22.52
CA ILE A 92 10.54 14.33 23.52
C ILE A 92 10.51 15.69 22.82
N CYS A 93 9.76 16.65 23.36
CA CYS A 93 9.82 18.02 22.88
C CYS A 93 11.18 18.64 23.21
N SER A 94 11.81 19.27 22.23
CA SER A 94 13.12 19.91 22.39
C SER A 94 13.01 21.43 22.66
N ASN A 95 11.79 21.96 22.76
CA ASN A 95 11.58 23.36 23.09
C ASN A 95 11.88 23.62 24.56
N ASP A 96 12.55 24.74 24.82
CA ASP A 96 12.89 25.20 26.17
C ASP A 96 11.62 25.32 27.04
N ASN A 97 11.71 24.88 28.29
CA ASN A 97 10.60 24.79 29.25
C ASN A 97 9.41 23.88 28.81
N CYS A 98 9.65 22.86 27.96
CA CYS A 98 8.62 21.89 27.59
C CYS A 98 9.06 20.42 27.80
N ASP A 99 8.60 19.82 28.89
CA ASP A 99 8.90 18.41 29.23
C ASP A 99 7.96 17.37 28.57
N LYS A 100 7.19 17.76 27.55
CA LYS A 100 6.17 16.87 26.97
C LYS A 100 6.81 15.74 26.15
N LYS A 101 6.35 14.52 26.41
CA LYS A 101 6.79 13.29 25.73
C LYS A 101 5.63 12.59 25.00
N PHE A 102 5.92 12.04 23.83
CA PHE A 102 4.95 11.46 22.92
C PHE A 102 5.34 10.04 22.51
N SER A 103 4.32 9.20 22.27
CA SER A 103 4.47 7.83 21.76
C SER A 103 4.63 7.75 20.24
N HIS A 104 4.27 8.82 19.52
CA HIS A 104 4.36 8.92 18.07
C HIS A 104 5.05 10.21 17.63
N LYS A 105 5.87 10.13 16.57
CA LYS A 105 6.54 11.29 15.96
C LYS A 105 5.53 12.33 15.48
N ILE A 106 4.44 11.90 14.85
CA ILE A 106 3.41 12.83 14.34
C ILE A 106 2.71 13.62 15.46
N SER A 107 2.56 13.03 16.64
CA SER A 107 2.00 13.70 17.81
C SER A 107 2.93 14.80 18.32
N LEU A 108 4.24 14.53 18.39
CA LEU A 108 5.24 15.55 18.71
C LEU A 108 5.22 16.69 17.68
N GLN A 109 5.22 16.36 16.39
CA GLN A 109 5.20 17.37 15.32
C GLN A 109 3.96 18.28 15.40
N LYS A 110 2.78 17.71 15.63
CA LYS A 110 1.54 18.49 15.86
C LYS A 110 1.65 19.35 17.11
N HIS A 111 2.20 18.83 18.20
CA HIS A 111 2.41 19.59 19.42
C HIS A 111 3.34 20.79 19.20
N VAL A 112 4.51 20.59 18.59
CA VAL A 112 5.45 21.68 18.27
C VAL A 112 4.77 22.72 17.40
N LYS A 113 4.10 22.30 16.32
CA LYS A 113 3.39 23.23 15.42
C LYS A 113 2.28 24.04 16.10
N THR A 114 1.61 23.50 17.11
CA THR A 114 0.45 24.16 17.73
C THR A 114 0.77 24.90 19.03
N LYS A 115 1.86 24.53 19.72
CA LYS A 115 2.23 25.07 21.02
C LYS A 115 3.55 25.82 21.03
N HIS A 116 4.37 25.61 20.00
CA HIS A 116 5.71 26.19 19.89
C HIS A 116 6.03 26.74 18.49
N ALA A 117 5.03 26.84 17.60
CA ALA A 117 5.22 27.60 16.38
C ALA A 117 5.50 29.06 16.77
N CYS A 118 6.71 29.50 16.51
CA CYS A 118 7.06 30.91 16.55
C CYS A 118 6.35 31.56 15.35
N ASN A 119 5.34 32.40 15.62
CA ASN A 119 4.87 33.35 14.61
C ASN A 119 6.00 34.37 14.43
N VAL A 120 6.86 34.13 13.45
CA VAL A 120 7.73 35.18 12.95
C VAL A 120 6.84 36.09 12.10
N THR A 121 6.35 37.16 12.71
CA THR A 121 5.91 38.37 12.00
C THR A 121 6.98 39.43 12.19
#